data_AF-A0A834YEA1-F1
#
_entry.id   AF-A0A834YEA1-F1
#
_cell.length_a   1.000
_cell.length_b   1.000
_cell.length_c   1.000
_cell.angle_alpha   90.00
_cell.angle_beta   90.00
_cell.angle_gamma   90.00
#
_symmetry.space_group_name_H-M   'P 1'
#
loop_
_entity.id
_entity.type
_entity.pdbx_description
1 polymer ?
#
loop_
_entity_poly.entity_id
_entity_poly.type
_entity_poly.pdbx_seq_one_letter_code
_entity_poly.pdbx_strand_id
1 'polypeptide(L)'
;MDDISKHKSSFKGKAAKFFSNMSSPSTPDNLINLADDDVPNTDFVQRPSCKNAEKRKMRDRQKNITETPIVVDLLKEMMEARKKTDATYLQAMEEKRYECQKIGAGRNTDSLFSAADFAVDQEEQVLNCNQPDTDDGIAYENEDEEAEAMIEESPSGDEAAHSNDSSWSMDCTTVLTVKTIHISSPILAAKSPFFYKLFSNGMRESGQRHVTLRINASEEAALMVLLNFMYSSTLTTTTAPALLDVLMAADKFEVASCMRYCSRLLRNLPMTPESALLYLELPSSVLMAEAVQPLTDAAKQYLAALYKDITKFQNEVLNLPLAGIEAVLSSDELQVASEDAIYDFVLKWARAQYPKLEDRREVLGSRLGRLIRFPYMTCRKLKKVLTCNDFDHDLTAKVVLEALFFKAEASHRQRIQATEESTSTNRRFVERAYKYRPVKVVDFELPRQQCVVYLDLKREECANLFPSGRVYSQAFHLGGQGFFLSAHCNMDQQSLIHCFGLFLGMQEKGMVTFAVDYEFSARSKPTEEYVSKYKGNYTFTGGKAVGYRNLFAIPWTSFIADDSLYFINGILHLRAELTIRL
;
A
#
# COMPACT_ATOMS: atom_id res chain seq x y z
N MET A 1 -59.05 -12.48 -44.66
CA MET A 1 -58.27 -12.08 -43.47
C MET A 1 -57.30 -13.21 -43.18
N ASP A 2 -56.09 -13.22 -43.73
CA ASP A 2 -55.22 -12.11 -44.15
C ASP A 2 -54.89 -11.17 -42.97
N ASP A 3 -53.64 -10.85 -42.64
CA ASP A 3 -52.46 -10.90 -43.52
C ASP A 3 -51.15 -11.43 -42.91
N ILE A 4 -50.36 -12.05 -43.80
CA ILE A 4 -48.89 -12.15 -43.81
C ILE A 4 -48.14 -12.54 -42.52
N SER A 5 -47.83 -13.85 -42.44
CA SER A 5 -46.59 -14.35 -41.85
C SER A 5 -45.45 -14.32 -42.90
N LYS A 6 -44.59 -13.29 -42.89
CA LYS A 6 -43.37 -13.25 -43.74
C LYS A 6 -42.14 -12.69 -43.01
N HIS A 7 -40.97 -13.15 -43.46
CA HIS A 7 -39.62 -12.65 -43.18
C HIS A 7 -39.10 -12.68 -41.73
N LYS A 8 -38.52 -13.83 -41.35
CA LYS A 8 -37.20 -13.87 -40.68
C LYS A 8 -36.47 -15.22 -40.86
N SER A 9 -36.24 -15.59 -42.12
CA SER A 9 -35.55 -16.83 -42.54
C SER A 9 -34.43 -16.59 -43.58
N SER A 10 -33.65 -15.52 -43.38
CA SER A 10 -32.34 -15.23 -44.00
C SER A 10 -31.67 -14.19 -43.08
N PHE A 11 -30.38 -14.23 -42.74
CA PHE A 11 -29.21 -14.65 -43.52
C PHE A 11 -28.38 -15.78 -42.88
N LYS A 12 -28.01 -16.78 -43.69
CA LYS A 12 -26.73 -17.50 -43.56
C LYS A 12 -25.87 -17.12 -44.77
N GLY A 13 -24.64 -16.67 -44.54
CA GLY A 13 -23.63 -16.53 -45.59
C GLY A 13 -22.94 -15.16 -45.65
N LYS A 14 -21.62 -15.20 -45.91
CA LYS A 14 -20.62 -14.12 -45.78
C LYS A 14 -20.36 -13.75 -44.30
N ALA A 15 -19.12 -13.59 -43.84
CA ALA A 15 -17.84 -13.58 -44.56
C ALA A 15 -16.96 -14.81 -44.27
N ALA A 16 -16.48 -15.45 -45.33
CA ALA A 16 -15.33 -16.36 -45.32
C ALA A 16 -14.68 -16.33 -46.71
N LYS A 17 -13.57 -15.59 -46.86
CA LYS A 17 -12.68 -15.54 -48.02
C LYS A 17 -11.44 -14.71 -47.66
N PHE A 18 -10.30 -15.05 -48.27
CA PHE A 18 -8.94 -14.58 -47.91
C PHE A 18 -8.47 -15.08 -46.53
N PHE A 19 -7.42 -15.90 -46.39
CA PHE A 19 -6.57 -16.56 -47.39
C PHE A 19 -6.32 -18.04 -47.03
N SER A 20 -6.13 -18.87 -48.06
CA SER A 20 -5.52 -20.20 -47.99
C SER A 20 -4.78 -20.47 -49.31
N ASN A 21 -3.92 -21.50 -49.35
CA ASN A 21 -2.82 -21.76 -50.30
C ASN A 21 -1.54 -20.96 -49.94
N MET A 22 -0.33 -21.51 -49.95
CA MET A 22 0.17 -22.85 -50.32
C MET A 22 1.01 -23.45 -49.17
N SER A 23 0.83 -24.72 -48.78
CA SER A 23 1.55 -25.92 -49.26
C SER A 23 3.04 -25.99 -48.88
N SER A 24 3.42 -27.04 -48.13
CA SER A 24 4.81 -27.43 -47.83
C SER A 24 5.42 -28.27 -48.98
N PRO A 25 6.75 -28.51 -48.96
CA PRO A 25 7.21 -29.85 -48.56
C PRO A 25 8.61 -29.94 -47.87
N SER A 26 8.90 -31.15 -47.35
CA SER A 26 10.22 -31.83 -47.25
C SER A 26 11.43 -31.24 -46.49
N THR A 27 11.82 -31.96 -45.43
CA THR A 27 13.20 -32.25 -44.96
C THR A 27 13.95 -33.18 -45.97
N PRO A 28 15.27 -33.53 -45.85
CA PRO A 28 16.11 -33.57 -44.63
C PRO A 28 17.62 -33.20 -44.76
N ASP A 29 18.34 -33.37 -43.63
CA ASP A 29 19.76 -33.71 -43.41
C ASP A 29 20.90 -33.17 -44.32
N ASN A 30 21.92 -32.59 -43.68
CA ASN A 30 23.25 -33.26 -43.55
C ASN A 30 24.19 -32.55 -42.55
N LEU A 31 25.17 -33.30 -42.02
CA LEU A 31 26.38 -32.76 -41.35
C LEU A 31 27.49 -32.52 -42.39
N ILE A 32 28.46 -31.67 -42.08
CA ILE A 32 29.91 -31.93 -42.25
C ILE A 32 30.73 -30.85 -41.51
N ASN A 33 31.96 -31.20 -41.10
CA ASN A 33 32.90 -30.34 -40.36
C ASN A 33 33.97 -29.71 -41.29
N LEU A 34 34.85 -28.90 -40.68
CA LEU A 34 36.15 -28.41 -41.21
C LEU A 34 36.05 -27.27 -42.26
N ALA A 35 37.07 -26.42 -42.43
CA ALA A 35 38.09 -25.91 -41.50
C ALA A 35 38.80 -24.70 -42.15
N ASP A 36 39.20 -23.74 -41.32
CA ASP A 36 40.29 -22.76 -41.47
C ASP A 36 40.39 -21.79 -42.68
N ASP A 37 41.07 -20.69 -42.36
CA ASP A 37 41.82 -19.72 -43.17
C ASP A 37 41.18 -18.54 -43.94
N ASP A 38 42.02 -17.50 -43.92
CA ASP A 38 42.07 -16.17 -44.55
C ASP A 38 41.15 -15.00 -44.13
N VAL A 39 41.84 -13.87 -43.90
CA VAL A 39 41.36 -12.61 -43.32
C VAL A 39 41.37 -11.50 -44.37
N PRO A 40 40.36 -10.62 -44.37
CA PRO A 40 40.64 -9.19 -44.60
C PRO A 40 40.17 -8.29 -43.43
N ASN A 41 40.93 -7.25 -43.14
CA ASN A 41 40.57 -6.21 -42.16
C ASN A 41 39.34 -5.40 -42.60
N THR A 42 38.46 -5.06 -41.64
CA THR A 42 37.58 -3.88 -41.71
C THR A 42 37.47 -3.23 -40.33
N ASP A 43 37.55 -1.90 -40.27
CA ASP A 43 37.77 -1.15 -39.03
C ASP A 43 36.63 -1.20 -37.99
N PHE A 44 37.00 -1.50 -36.74
CA PHE A 44 36.13 -1.34 -35.59
C PHE A 44 35.98 0.14 -35.22
N VAL A 45 34.91 0.78 -35.70
CA VAL A 45 34.52 2.14 -35.28
C VAL A 45 34.12 2.13 -33.79
N GLN A 46 35.08 2.42 -32.92
CA GLN A 46 34.88 2.50 -31.47
C GLN A 46 33.87 3.61 -31.12
N ARG A 47 32.65 3.24 -30.74
CA ARG A 47 31.71 4.16 -30.10
C ARG A 47 32.35 4.71 -28.81
N PRO A 48 32.39 6.03 -28.59
CA PRO A 48 33.08 6.59 -27.43
C PRO A 48 32.37 6.22 -26.13
N SER A 49 33.08 5.57 -25.21
CA SER A 49 32.57 5.23 -23.88
C SER A 49 32.04 6.48 -23.14
N CYS A 50 30.91 6.34 -22.43
CA CYS A 50 30.30 7.44 -21.66
C CYS A 50 31.29 8.09 -20.68
N LYS A 51 32.26 7.34 -20.15
CA LYS A 51 33.35 7.85 -19.29
C LYS A 51 34.18 8.96 -19.96
N ASN A 52 34.31 8.94 -21.29
CA ASN A 52 34.99 10.00 -22.04
C ASN A 52 34.07 11.20 -22.33
N ALA A 53 32.76 11.00 -22.44
CA ALA A 53 31.79 12.10 -22.53
C ALA A 53 31.69 12.87 -21.20
N GLU A 54 31.69 12.16 -20.07
CA GLU A 54 31.80 12.77 -18.73
C GLU A 54 33.13 13.50 -18.54
N LYS A 55 34.27 12.89 -18.92
CA LYS A 55 35.58 13.57 -18.87
C LYS A 55 35.65 14.81 -19.77
N ARG A 56 34.98 14.84 -20.92
CA ARG A 56 34.82 16.07 -21.73
C ARG A 56 33.95 17.10 -21.02
N LYS A 57 32.75 16.73 -20.53
CA LYS A 57 31.89 17.64 -19.75
C LYS A 57 32.61 18.23 -18.52
N MET A 58 33.42 17.44 -17.81
CA MET A 58 34.30 17.92 -16.74
C MET A 58 35.33 18.94 -17.26
N ARG A 59 36.09 18.57 -18.31
CA ARG A 59 37.17 19.42 -18.86
C ARG A 59 36.67 20.72 -19.48
N ASP A 60 35.44 20.75 -20.01
CA ASP A 60 34.82 21.98 -20.51
C ASP A 60 34.20 22.82 -19.37
N ARG A 61 33.65 22.20 -18.32
CA ARG A 61 33.21 22.89 -17.08
C ARG A 61 34.36 23.60 -16.34
N GLN A 62 35.57 23.05 -16.40
CA GLN A 62 36.72 23.59 -15.65
C GLN A 62 37.23 24.95 -16.17
N LYS A 63 36.86 25.36 -17.40
CA LYS A 63 37.50 26.49 -18.12
C LYS A 63 37.31 27.88 -17.49
N ASN A 64 36.32 28.06 -16.62
CA ASN A 64 35.99 29.35 -16.00
C ASN A 64 36.30 29.41 -14.48
N ILE A 65 36.97 28.41 -13.90
CA ILE A 65 37.22 28.34 -12.46
C ILE A 65 38.71 28.54 -12.18
N THR A 66 39.07 29.61 -11.46
CA THR A 66 40.46 29.91 -11.09
C THR A 66 40.96 28.99 -9.98
N GLU A 67 42.19 28.51 -10.08
CA GLU A 67 42.82 27.57 -9.12
C GLU A 67 43.25 28.23 -7.78
N THR A 68 42.79 29.44 -7.50
CA THR A 68 43.04 30.14 -6.24
C THR A 68 42.38 29.40 -5.07
N PRO A 69 43.09 29.21 -3.93
CA PRO A 69 42.45 28.72 -2.71
C PRO A 69 41.41 29.75 -2.26
N ILE A 70 40.16 29.34 -2.16
CA ILE A 70 39.06 30.19 -1.69
C ILE A 70 38.98 30.02 -0.17
N VAL A 71 38.84 31.14 0.54
CA VAL A 71 38.36 31.14 1.92
C VAL A 71 36.85 30.97 1.90
N VAL A 72 36.34 29.94 2.55
CA VAL A 72 34.92 29.90 2.94
C VAL A 72 34.82 30.34 4.38
N ASP A 73 34.07 31.42 4.62
CA ASP A 73 33.74 31.87 5.96
C ASP A 73 32.37 31.30 6.34
N LEU A 74 32.39 30.30 7.23
CA LEU A 74 31.18 29.71 7.78
C LEU A 74 30.61 30.66 8.84
N LEU A 75 29.46 31.28 8.54
CA LEU A 75 28.67 32.00 9.52
C LEU A 75 27.71 31.03 10.20
N LYS A 76 27.85 30.85 11.51
CA LYS A 76 26.91 30.06 12.31
C LYS A 76 25.83 30.95 12.91
N GLU A 77 24.59 30.73 12.52
CA GLU A 77 23.42 31.30 13.19
C GLU A 77 23.04 30.42 14.40
N MET A 78 22.86 31.05 15.56
CA MET A 78 22.36 30.42 16.79
C MET A 78 20.84 30.55 16.84
N MET A 79 20.12 29.43 16.97
CA MET A 79 18.69 29.43 17.25
C MET A 79 18.43 29.17 18.72
N GLU A 80 17.94 30.20 19.41
CA GLU A 80 17.34 30.06 20.73
C GLU A 80 15.98 29.34 20.62
N ALA A 81 15.62 28.52 21.62
CA ALA A 81 14.33 27.82 21.73
C ALA A 81 13.92 26.88 20.57
N ARG A 82 14.50 25.66 20.55
CA ARG A 82 14.00 24.49 19.80
C ARG A 82 12.63 24.00 20.34
N LYS A 83 11.56 24.75 20.05
CA LYS A 83 10.15 24.38 20.29
C LYS A 83 9.11 25.11 19.42
N LYS A 84 9.50 26.08 18.59
CA LYS A 84 8.58 26.85 17.72
C LYS A 84 8.69 26.52 16.22
N THR A 85 9.87 26.14 15.74
CA THR A 85 10.16 25.98 14.30
C THR A 85 9.33 24.90 13.61
N ASP A 86 9.04 23.79 14.29
CA ASP A 86 8.28 22.68 13.71
C ASP A 86 6.80 23.09 13.47
N ALA A 87 6.23 23.89 14.37
CA ALA A 87 4.91 24.48 14.20
C ALA A 87 4.86 25.47 13.04
N THR A 88 5.87 26.34 12.90
CA THR A 88 5.94 27.28 11.77
C THR A 88 6.13 26.58 10.42
N TYR A 89 6.87 25.46 10.39
CA TYR A 89 7.03 24.67 9.16
C TYR A 89 5.74 23.96 8.74
N LEU A 90 4.98 23.43 9.71
CA LEU A 90 3.65 22.86 9.46
C LEU A 90 2.67 23.94 8.96
N GLN A 91 2.60 25.08 9.64
CA GLN A 91 1.71 26.19 9.30
C GLN A 91 2.01 26.75 7.89
N ALA A 92 3.29 26.87 7.51
CA ALA A 92 3.69 27.28 6.16
C ALA A 92 3.39 26.23 5.06
N MET A 93 3.19 24.96 5.42
CA MET A 93 2.65 23.94 4.49
C MET A 93 1.12 23.99 4.40
N GLU A 94 0.42 24.29 5.50
CA GLU A 94 -1.03 24.51 5.48
C GLU A 94 -1.41 25.75 4.66
N GLU A 95 -0.69 26.86 4.79
CA GLU A 95 -0.88 28.06 3.96
C GLU A 95 -0.66 27.78 2.48
N LYS A 96 0.42 27.05 2.13
CA LYS A 96 0.68 26.64 0.73
C LYS A 96 -0.35 25.65 0.20
N ARG A 97 -0.92 24.78 1.05
CA ARG A 97 -2.04 23.90 0.69
C ARG A 97 -3.29 24.74 0.36
N TYR A 98 -3.63 25.70 1.22
CA TYR A 98 -4.77 26.59 1.03
C TYR A 98 -4.64 27.43 -0.25
N GLU A 99 -3.44 27.94 -0.53
CA GLU A 99 -3.17 28.71 -1.75
C GLU A 99 -3.21 27.83 -3.03
N CYS A 100 -2.72 26.59 -2.98
CA CYS A 100 -2.93 25.62 -4.06
C CYS A 100 -4.41 25.31 -4.30
N GLN A 101 -5.22 25.18 -3.24
CA GLN A 101 -6.67 24.98 -3.34
C GLN A 101 -7.35 26.16 -4.06
N LYS A 102 -6.91 27.39 -3.78
CA LYS A 102 -7.44 28.62 -4.38
C LYS A 102 -7.15 28.73 -5.88
N ILE A 103 -6.05 28.15 -6.36
CA ILE A 103 -5.65 28.13 -7.78
C ILE A 103 -6.47 27.09 -8.58
N GLY A 104 -7.04 26.07 -7.91
CA GLY A 104 -7.91 25.07 -8.55
C GLY A 104 -9.29 25.61 -8.97
N ALA A 105 -9.84 26.60 -8.26
CA ALA A 105 -11.19 27.14 -8.44
C ALA A 105 -11.30 28.16 -9.60
N GLY A 106 -10.63 27.90 -10.74
CA GLY A 106 -10.29 28.91 -11.73
C GLY A 106 -10.60 28.61 -13.21
N ARG A 107 -11.50 27.65 -13.52
CA ARG A 107 -11.95 27.37 -14.90
C ARG A 107 -13.42 26.98 -14.99
N ASN A 108 -14.27 27.94 -15.36
CA ASN A 108 -15.65 27.67 -15.77
C ASN A 108 -15.67 27.00 -17.16
N THR A 109 -16.43 25.93 -17.30
CA THR A 109 -17.00 25.46 -18.58
C THR A 109 -18.43 24.99 -18.34
N ASP A 110 -19.32 25.96 -18.16
CA ASP A 110 -20.76 25.72 -18.02
C ASP A 110 -21.45 25.46 -19.37
N SER A 111 -22.69 24.96 -19.27
CA SER A 111 -23.71 24.80 -20.32
C SER A 111 -23.56 23.64 -21.32
N LEU A 112 -24.30 22.55 -21.04
CA LEU A 112 -25.42 22.16 -21.91
C LEU A 112 -26.47 21.29 -21.17
N PHE A 113 -27.73 21.68 -21.38
CA PHE A 113 -29.01 21.14 -20.91
C PHE A 113 -29.23 19.62 -21.18
N SER A 114 -30.20 18.91 -20.59
CA SER A 114 -31.41 19.32 -19.85
C SER A 114 -31.88 18.27 -18.82
N ALA A 115 -32.85 18.62 -17.96
CA ALA A 115 -33.50 17.74 -16.99
C ALA A 115 -34.72 16.96 -17.56
N ALA A 116 -35.19 15.95 -16.82
CA ALA A 116 -36.49 15.26 -16.99
C ALA A 116 -36.97 14.59 -15.68
N ASP A 117 -37.58 15.40 -14.81
CA ASP A 117 -38.69 15.15 -13.87
C ASP A 117 -38.96 13.80 -13.14
N PHE A 118 -39.06 13.94 -11.81
CA PHE A 118 -40.06 13.39 -10.87
C PHE A 118 -40.57 11.93 -10.98
N ALA A 119 -40.38 11.19 -9.87
CA ALA A 119 -41.50 10.79 -9.00
C ALA A 119 -41.02 10.70 -7.54
N VAL A 120 -41.87 11.11 -6.60
CA VAL A 120 -41.68 10.91 -5.15
C VAL A 120 -42.85 10.08 -4.66
N ASP A 121 -42.60 9.12 -3.77
CA ASP A 121 -43.56 8.73 -2.74
C ASP A 121 -42.80 8.36 -1.46
N GLN A 122 -43.29 8.88 -0.33
CA GLN A 122 -42.84 8.55 1.02
C GLN A 122 -44.03 8.02 1.80
N GLU A 123 -43.89 6.87 2.46
CA GLU A 123 -44.72 6.55 3.62
C GLU A 123 -43.84 6.54 4.87
N GLU A 124 -43.84 7.67 5.59
CA GLU A 124 -43.38 7.70 6.98
C GLU A 124 -44.53 7.28 7.89
N GLN A 125 -44.26 6.37 8.84
CA GLN A 125 -45.00 6.34 10.10
C GLN A 125 -44.02 6.48 11.25
N VAL A 126 -44.30 7.47 12.11
CA VAL A 126 -43.43 7.94 13.18
C VAL A 126 -43.82 7.28 14.49
N LEU A 127 -42.82 6.81 15.25
CA LEU A 127 -42.84 6.80 16.72
C LEU A 127 -41.39 6.71 17.26
N ASN A 128 -41.17 7.05 18.53
CA ASN A 128 -39.98 7.80 18.95
C ASN A 128 -39.31 7.30 20.25
N CYS A 129 -38.06 7.72 20.45
CA CYS A 129 -37.28 7.78 21.71
C CYS A 129 -36.65 6.50 22.34
N ASN A 130 -35.32 6.61 22.54
CA ASN A 130 -34.53 6.26 23.73
C ASN A 130 -34.19 4.79 24.11
N GLN A 131 -32.91 4.42 23.86
CA GLN A 131 -31.88 3.91 24.82
C GLN A 131 -32.15 2.76 25.84
N PRO A 132 -31.11 2.07 26.39
CA PRO A 132 -29.71 1.87 25.93
C PRO A 132 -29.17 0.42 26.11
N ASP A 133 -27.87 0.24 25.85
CA ASP A 133 -26.86 -0.68 26.42
C ASP A 133 -27.11 -2.17 26.73
N THR A 134 -26.13 -3.00 26.34
CA THR A 134 -25.43 -3.89 27.29
C THR A 134 -23.99 -4.12 26.81
N ASP A 135 -23.01 -3.78 27.64
CA ASP A 135 -21.63 -4.29 27.59
C ASP A 135 -21.45 -5.32 28.72
N ASP A 136 -20.51 -6.26 28.60
CA ASP A 136 -20.38 -7.36 29.55
C ASP A 136 -18.90 -7.72 29.79
N GLY A 137 -18.39 -7.26 30.93
CA GLY A 137 -17.00 -7.44 31.38
C GLY A 137 -16.94 -7.75 32.87
N ILE A 138 -16.14 -8.76 33.25
CA ILE A 138 -16.03 -9.23 34.64
C ILE A 138 -14.83 -8.56 35.33
N ALA A 139 -15.07 -8.11 36.57
CA ALA A 139 -14.19 -7.21 37.32
C ALA A 139 -13.17 -7.92 38.23
N TYR A 140 -12.27 -7.11 38.79
CA TYR A 140 -11.74 -7.29 40.15
C TYR A 140 -11.70 -5.93 40.88
N GLU A 141 -12.28 -5.91 42.07
CA GLU A 141 -12.22 -4.87 43.12
C GLU A 141 -10.83 -4.92 43.82
N ASN A 142 -10.31 -3.98 44.64
CA ASN A 142 -10.60 -2.58 45.02
C ASN A 142 -9.30 -2.03 45.70
N GLU A 143 -9.14 -0.85 46.32
CA GLU A 143 -10.04 0.24 46.75
C GLU A 143 -9.64 1.55 46.00
N ASP A 144 -9.55 2.80 46.49
CA ASP A 144 -9.59 3.46 47.81
C ASP A 144 -9.98 4.97 47.62
N GLU A 145 -10.24 5.73 48.70
CA GLU A 145 -10.56 7.19 48.65
C GLU A 145 -9.31 8.07 49.01
N GLU A 146 -9.25 9.41 48.96
CA GLU A 146 -10.14 10.46 49.49
C GLU A 146 -9.93 11.83 48.76
N ALA A 147 -10.77 12.84 49.04
CA ALA A 147 -10.81 14.14 48.34
C ALA A 147 -10.41 15.34 49.21
N GLU A 148 -10.32 16.57 48.64
CA GLU A 148 -10.48 17.87 49.35
C GLU A 148 -10.59 19.05 48.34
N ALA A 149 -10.83 20.29 48.83
CA ALA A 149 -11.43 21.42 48.08
C ALA A 149 -10.79 22.80 48.48
N MET A 150 -11.12 24.02 47.98
CA MET A 150 -11.87 24.58 46.82
C MET A 150 -11.61 26.12 46.75
N ILE A 151 -12.14 26.83 45.73
CA ILE A 151 -12.48 28.30 45.75
C ILE A 151 -11.25 29.28 45.78
N GLU A 152 -11.24 30.54 45.28
CA GLU A 152 -12.22 31.48 44.66
C GLU A 152 -11.58 32.38 43.56
N GLU A 153 -12.37 33.28 42.94
CA GLU A 153 -11.91 34.35 42.00
C GLU A 153 -11.86 35.77 42.64
N SER A 154 -11.62 36.82 41.83
CA SER A 154 -11.33 38.24 42.19
C SER A 154 -12.64 39.11 42.26
N PRO A 155 -12.71 40.48 42.10
CA PRO A 155 -11.72 41.52 41.72
C PRO A 155 -11.79 42.92 42.42
N SER A 156 -10.82 43.80 42.12
CA SER A 156 -10.90 45.29 42.03
C SER A 156 -9.50 45.86 41.68
N GLY A 157 -9.29 47.06 41.10
CA GLY A 157 -10.20 48.05 40.49
C GLY A 157 -9.42 49.27 39.91
N ASP A 158 -9.80 49.70 38.70
CA ASP A 158 -9.53 50.92 37.89
C ASP A 158 -8.35 51.92 38.16
N GLU A 159 -7.50 52.04 37.12
CA GLU A 159 -7.05 53.26 36.38
C GLU A 159 -6.25 54.44 36.98
N ALA A 160 -5.14 54.78 36.26
CA ALA A 160 -4.79 56.09 35.68
C ALA A 160 -3.40 56.74 35.99
N ALA A 161 -2.88 57.44 34.95
CA ALA A 161 -1.91 58.56 34.96
C ALA A 161 -0.37 58.34 34.92
N HIS A 162 0.12 58.02 33.71
CA HIS A 162 1.25 58.65 32.96
C HIS A 162 2.73 58.68 33.43
N SER A 163 3.60 58.43 32.43
CA SER A 163 5.02 58.84 32.28
C SER A 163 6.07 58.03 33.09
N ASN A 164 7.26 57.69 32.59
CA ASN A 164 7.99 58.19 31.41
C ASN A 164 8.78 57.08 30.67
N ASP A 165 9.44 57.41 29.55
CA ASP A 165 10.23 56.52 28.68
C ASP A 165 11.27 55.62 29.37
N SER A 166 11.30 54.34 28.97
CA SER A 166 12.50 53.50 29.01
C SER A 166 12.43 52.43 27.91
N SER A 167 12.98 52.74 26.72
CA SER A 167 13.04 51.78 25.61
C SER A 167 14.03 50.66 25.92
N TRP A 168 13.52 49.52 26.38
CA TRP A 168 14.31 48.30 26.53
C TRP A 168 14.34 47.54 25.20
N SER A 169 14.96 48.15 24.19
CA SER A 169 15.44 47.42 23.01
C SER A 169 16.58 46.51 23.45
N MET A 170 16.23 45.33 23.97
CA MET A 170 17.17 44.21 24.06
C MET A 170 17.45 43.73 22.64
N ASP A 171 18.36 44.43 21.98
CA ASP A 171 19.00 44.01 20.74
C ASP A 171 19.77 42.72 21.03
N CYS A 172 19.04 41.60 20.93
CA CYS A 172 19.53 40.26 21.18
C CYS A 172 20.60 39.95 20.13
N THR A 173 21.84 40.32 20.46
CA THR A 173 22.95 40.37 19.53
C THR A 173 23.34 38.94 19.18
N THR A 174 22.85 38.45 18.04
CA THR A 174 23.11 37.10 17.57
C THR A 174 24.62 36.90 17.41
N VAL A 175 25.18 36.02 18.24
CA VAL A 175 26.64 35.79 18.30
C VAL A 175 27.07 34.94 17.12
N LEU A 176 27.14 35.57 15.95
CA LEU A 176 27.59 34.98 14.70
C LEU A 176 29.06 34.58 14.81
N THR A 177 29.32 33.30 15.06
CA THR A 177 30.69 32.78 15.05
C THR A 177 31.11 32.52 13.60
N VAL A 178 32.19 33.21 13.18
CA VAL A 178 32.81 33.04 11.86
C VAL A 178 33.87 31.95 11.96
N LYS A 179 33.90 31.03 10.98
CA LYS A 179 34.97 30.02 10.84
C LYS A 179 35.48 29.96 9.41
N THR A 180 36.64 30.57 9.21
CA THR A 180 37.45 30.55 7.97
C THR A 180 38.00 29.15 7.70
N ILE A 181 37.75 28.60 6.51
CA ILE A 181 38.38 27.37 6.00
C ILE A 181 38.93 27.58 4.60
N HIS A 182 40.08 26.99 4.28
CA HIS A 182 40.69 27.05 2.94
C HIS A 182 40.26 25.85 2.08
N ILE A 183 39.79 26.12 0.86
CA ILE A 183 39.32 25.09 -0.07
C ILE A 183 39.82 25.28 -1.52
N SER A 184 39.93 24.18 -2.26
CA SER A 184 40.11 24.18 -3.71
C SER A 184 38.74 24.23 -4.41
N SER A 185 38.38 25.41 -4.92
CA SER A 185 37.16 25.62 -5.72
C SER A 185 36.99 24.62 -6.89
N PRO A 186 38.03 24.33 -7.70
CA PRO A 186 37.99 23.30 -8.73
C PRO A 186 37.51 21.91 -8.26
N ILE A 187 37.91 21.47 -7.06
CA ILE A 187 37.56 20.15 -6.52
C ILE A 187 36.09 20.13 -6.09
N LEU A 188 35.63 21.16 -5.38
CA LEU A 188 34.23 21.22 -4.93
C LEU A 188 33.27 21.35 -6.12
N ALA A 189 33.58 22.21 -7.10
CA ALA A 189 32.78 22.39 -8.31
C ALA A 189 32.67 21.12 -9.18
N ALA A 190 33.71 20.28 -9.20
CA ALA A 190 33.68 19.00 -9.91
C ALA A 190 32.82 17.92 -9.21
N LYS A 191 32.53 18.11 -7.91
CA LYS A 191 31.83 17.14 -7.04
C LYS A 191 30.39 17.56 -6.70
N SER A 192 30.04 18.83 -6.85
CA SER A 192 28.76 19.44 -6.48
C SER A 192 28.33 20.50 -7.50
N PRO A 193 27.12 20.41 -8.08
CA PRO A 193 26.57 21.48 -8.89
C PRO A 193 26.18 22.73 -8.08
N PHE A 194 25.90 22.63 -6.78
CA PHE A 194 25.76 23.80 -5.89
C PHE A 194 27.06 24.61 -5.85
N PHE A 195 28.18 23.97 -5.51
CA PHE A 195 29.48 24.66 -5.48
C PHE A 195 29.94 25.10 -6.87
N TYR A 196 29.59 24.36 -7.94
CA TYR A 196 29.80 24.84 -9.31
C TYR A 196 29.09 26.17 -9.55
N LYS A 197 27.77 26.27 -9.27
CA LYS A 197 27.00 27.53 -9.42
C LYS A 197 27.61 28.67 -8.61
N LEU A 198 27.98 28.39 -7.36
CA LEU A 198 28.56 29.35 -6.41
C LEU A 198 29.88 29.97 -6.92
N PHE A 199 30.70 29.17 -7.63
CA PHE A 199 31.98 29.64 -8.18
C PHE A 199 31.90 30.05 -9.67
N SER A 200 30.86 29.65 -10.42
CA SER A 200 30.72 29.98 -11.85
C SER A 200 29.87 31.22 -12.14
N ASN A 201 28.95 31.57 -11.24
CA ASN A 201 28.02 32.68 -11.48
C ASN A 201 28.59 34.00 -10.94
N GLY A 202 28.59 35.02 -11.80
CA GLY A 202 28.98 36.40 -11.46
C GLY A 202 27.97 37.14 -10.57
N MET A 203 27.57 36.55 -9.46
CA MET A 203 27.07 37.33 -8.32
C MET A 203 28.24 38.12 -7.70
N ARG A 204 27.94 39.06 -6.79
CA ARG A 204 28.89 40.07 -6.26
C ARG A 204 30.11 39.52 -5.49
N GLU A 205 30.27 38.21 -5.46
CA GLU A 205 31.35 37.45 -4.83
C GLU A 205 32.40 36.96 -5.83
N SER A 206 32.13 36.93 -7.15
CA SER A 206 33.09 36.39 -8.14
C SER A 206 34.35 37.26 -8.34
N GLY A 207 34.40 38.45 -7.75
CA GLY A 207 35.59 39.29 -7.62
C GLY A 207 36.22 39.27 -6.22
N GLN A 208 35.63 38.54 -5.27
CA GLN A 208 36.09 38.41 -3.89
C GLN A 208 36.87 37.10 -3.72
N ARG A 209 37.92 37.12 -2.88
CA ARG A 209 38.72 35.93 -2.53
C ARG A 209 38.10 35.08 -1.40
N HIS A 210 36.94 35.51 -0.93
CA HIS A 210 36.21 34.97 0.22
C HIS A 210 34.77 34.71 -0.22
N VAL A 211 34.20 33.57 0.17
CA VAL A 211 32.83 33.17 -0.14
C VAL A 211 32.14 32.80 1.18
N THR A 212 31.14 33.59 1.57
CA THR A 212 30.52 33.45 2.90
C THR A 212 29.36 32.47 2.83
N LEU A 213 29.43 31.38 3.60
CA LEU A 213 28.44 30.31 3.56
C LEU A 213 27.73 30.23 4.92
N ARG A 214 26.47 30.64 4.96
CA ARG A 214 25.64 30.63 6.18
C ARG A 214 25.12 29.23 6.46
N ILE A 215 25.27 28.79 7.71
CA ILE A 215 24.82 27.50 8.21
C ILE A 215 24.17 27.65 9.58
N ASN A 216 23.30 26.70 9.91
CA ASN A 216 22.85 26.56 11.29
C ASN A 216 24.00 25.99 12.13
N ALA A 217 24.13 26.38 13.41
CA ALA A 217 25.18 25.86 14.28
C ALA A 217 25.21 24.31 14.38
N SER A 218 24.05 23.65 14.24
CA SER A 218 23.91 22.19 14.19
C SER A 218 24.49 21.53 12.93
N GLU A 219 24.59 22.25 11.80
CA GLU A 219 25.03 21.70 10.51
C GLU A 219 26.56 21.63 10.37
N GLU A 220 27.32 22.34 11.23
CA GLU A 220 28.77 22.49 11.09
C GLU A 220 29.49 21.14 11.04
N ALA A 221 29.19 20.23 11.98
CA ALA A 221 29.86 18.93 12.06
C ALA A 221 29.62 18.09 10.78
N ALA A 222 28.38 18.08 10.29
CA ALA A 222 28.00 17.40 9.06
C ALA A 222 28.68 18.01 7.83
N LEU A 223 28.73 19.34 7.72
CA LEU A 223 29.41 20.02 6.63
C LEU A 223 30.93 19.79 6.64
N MET A 224 31.59 19.82 7.80
CA MET A 224 33.02 19.52 7.90
C MET A 224 33.33 18.08 7.43
N VAL A 225 32.50 17.10 7.78
CA VAL A 225 32.64 15.71 7.33
C VAL A 225 32.34 15.57 5.82
N LEU A 226 31.31 16.25 5.31
CA LEU A 226 30.98 16.30 3.88
C LEU A 226 32.13 16.90 3.05
N LEU A 227 32.70 18.02 3.51
CA LEU A 227 33.84 18.66 2.84
C LEU A 227 35.05 17.72 2.81
N ASN A 228 35.37 17.05 3.92
CA ASN A 228 36.42 16.04 3.95
C ASN A 228 36.17 14.94 2.89
N PHE A 229 34.94 14.40 2.83
CA PHE A 229 34.54 13.41 1.82
C PHE A 229 34.70 13.92 0.37
N MET A 230 34.50 15.21 0.09
CA MET A 230 34.69 15.74 -1.26
C MET A 230 36.15 15.62 -1.74
N TYR A 231 37.13 15.71 -0.83
CA TYR A 231 38.55 15.44 -1.09
C TYR A 231 38.89 13.94 -1.00
N SER A 232 38.66 13.30 0.15
CA SER A 232 39.09 11.92 0.43
C SER A 232 38.27 10.83 -0.26
N SER A 233 37.01 11.13 -0.60
CA SER A 233 35.96 10.17 -0.97
C SER A 233 35.68 9.10 0.10
N THR A 234 35.99 9.39 1.37
CA THR A 234 35.73 8.54 2.56
C THR A 234 35.04 9.33 3.67
N LEU A 235 34.21 8.66 4.47
CA LEU A 235 33.63 9.22 5.69
C LEU A 235 34.37 8.71 6.91
N THR A 236 34.60 9.60 7.88
CA THR A 236 35.13 9.29 9.22
C THR A 236 34.05 8.82 10.19
N THR A 237 32.78 8.99 9.83
CA THR A 237 31.60 8.80 10.68
C THR A 237 30.90 7.49 10.36
N THR A 238 30.54 6.72 11.39
CA THR A 238 29.92 5.38 11.25
C THR A 238 28.58 5.23 11.98
N THR A 239 28.19 6.19 12.81
CA THR A 239 26.93 6.16 13.58
C THR A 239 25.74 6.65 12.75
N ALA A 240 24.58 6.01 12.90
CA ALA A 240 23.40 6.30 12.07
C ALA A 240 22.92 7.76 12.12
N PRO A 241 22.81 8.44 13.29
CA PRO A 241 22.33 9.84 13.32
C PRO A 241 23.27 10.78 12.56
N ALA A 242 24.58 10.70 12.82
CA ALA A 242 25.55 11.58 12.17
C ALA A 242 25.78 11.22 10.68
N LEU A 243 25.49 9.98 10.26
CA LEU A 243 25.39 9.63 8.83
C LEU A 243 24.14 10.23 8.16
N LEU A 244 23.02 10.37 8.89
CA LEU A 244 21.85 11.12 8.42
C LEU A 244 22.14 12.62 8.33
N ASP A 245 22.77 13.22 9.34
CA ASP A 245 23.14 14.65 9.30
C ASP A 245 24.04 14.97 8.08
N VAL A 246 25.02 14.10 7.78
CA VAL A 246 25.86 14.20 6.59
C VAL A 246 25.07 13.95 5.29
N LEU A 247 24.06 13.08 5.30
CA LEU A 247 23.17 12.85 4.16
C LEU A 247 22.24 14.06 3.90
N MET A 248 21.75 14.72 4.95
CA MET A 248 21.01 15.99 4.87
C MET A 248 21.88 17.12 4.33
N ALA A 249 23.12 17.26 4.81
CA ALA A 249 24.08 18.20 4.27
C ALA A 249 24.42 17.88 2.79
N ALA A 250 24.54 16.59 2.43
CA ALA A 250 24.81 16.17 1.07
C ALA A 250 23.65 16.50 0.10
N ASP A 251 22.39 16.46 0.56
CA ASP A 251 21.23 16.97 -0.21
C ASP A 251 21.32 18.49 -0.39
N LYS A 252 21.47 19.23 0.73
CA LYS A 252 21.57 20.70 0.78
C LYS A 252 22.66 21.27 -0.13
N PHE A 253 23.77 20.55 -0.31
CA PHE A 253 24.90 20.93 -1.15
C PHE A 253 25.02 20.13 -2.46
N GLU A 254 23.95 19.46 -2.90
CA GLU A 254 23.85 18.72 -4.18
C GLU A 254 24.93 17.63 -4.41
N VAL A 255 25.49 17.05 -3.33
CA VAL A 255 26.60 16.08 -3.35
C VAL A 255 26.08 14.64 -3.46
N ALA A 256 25.43 14.31 -4.58
CA ALA A 256 24.79 13.01 -4.80
C ALA A 256 25.72 11.78 -4.67
N SER A 257 27.04 11.94 -4.77
CA SER A 257 28.02 10.88 -4.48
C SER A 257 28.12 10.55 -2.99
N CYS A 258 27.99 11.55 -2.11
CA CYS A 258 27.95 11.37 -0.67
C CYS A 258 26.62 10.77 -0.23
N MET A 259 25.49 11.25 -0.78
CA MET A 259 24.16 10.70 -0.49
C MET A 259 24.10 9.17 -0.72
N ARG A 260 24.59 8.69 -1.87
CA ARG A 260 24.67 7.24 -2.18
C ARG A 260 25.58 6.48 -1.21
N TYR A 261 26.66 7.12 -0.74
CA TYR A 261 27.61 6.51 0.19
C TYR A 261 27.02 6.39 1.60
N CYS A 262 26.39 7.44 2.12
CA CYS A 262 25.63 7.42 3.38
C CYS A 262 24.48 6.41 3.32
N SER A 263 23.65 6.45 2.27
CA SER A 263 22.55 5.50 2.01
C SER A 263 23.02 4.05 2.08
N ARG A 264 24.16 3.72 1.45
CA ARG A 264 24.78 2.38 1.53
C ARG A 264 25.31 2.03 2.92
N LEU A 265 25.90 2.97 3.67
CA LEU A 265 26.36 2.70 5.04
C LEU A 265 25.19 2.48 6.00
N LEU A 266 24.17 3.34 5.96
CA LEU A 266 22.97 3.25 6.79
C LEU A 266 22.24 1.91 6.58
N ARG A 267 22.18 1.42 5.33
CA ARG A 267 21.60 0.12 4.98
C ARG A 267 22.47 -1.08 5.39
N ASN A 268 23.75 -0.86 5.66
CA ASN A 268 24.66 -1.90 6.15
C ASN A 268 24.73 -1.95 7.70
N LEU A 269 24.10 -1.00 8.40
CA LEU A 269 23.93 -1.05 9.86
C LEU A 269 22.74 -1.96 10.22
N PRO A 270 22.70 -2.52 11.45
CA PRO A 270 21.52 -3.22 11.94
C PRO A 270 20.30 -2.28 11.94
N MET A 271 19.21 -2.72 11.32
CA MET A 271 17.98 -1.95 11.24
C MET A 271 17.04 -2.32 12.40
N THR A 272 16.57 -1.30 13.09
CA THR A 272 15.54 -1.34 14.15
C THR A 272 14.26 -0.62 13.68
N PRO A 273 13.10 -0.79 14.33
CA PRO A 273 11.86 -0.11 13.96
C PRO A 273 12.01 1.41 13.94
N GLU A 274 12.69 1.97 14.95
CA GLU A 274 12.91 3.41 15.10
C GLU A 274 13.79 3.95 13.97
N SER A 275 14.85 3.21 13.62
CA SER A 275 15.72 3.59 12.49
C SER A 275 15.00 3.51 11.15
N ALA A 276 14.14 2.50 10.95
CA ALA A 276 13.38 2.32 9.73
C ALA A 276 12.33 3.45 9.55
N LEU A 277 11.63 3.83 10.63
CA LEU A 277 10.73 4.99 10.63
C LEU A 277 11.49 6.29 10.33
N LEU A 278 12.61 6.53 11.02
CA LEU A 278 13.45 7.72 10.81
C LEU A 278 13.97 7.84 9.36
N TYR A 279 14.27 6.71 8.69
CA TYR A 279 14.66 6.70 7.27
C TYR A 279 13.48 6.95 6.30
N LEU A 280 12.24 6.74 6.72
CA LEU A 280 11.02 7.00 5.94
C LEU A 280 10.41 8.38 6.21
N GLU A 281 10.78 9.03 7.30
CA GLU A 281 10.35 10.38 7.70
C GLU A 281 11.35 11.48 7.32
N LEU A 282 12.37 11.16 6.50
CA LEU A 282 13.30 12.14 5.95
C LEU A 282 12.56 13.17 5.06
N PRO A 283 13.09 14.41 4.91
CA PRO A 283 12.46 15.43 4.08
C PRO A 283 12.23 15.00 2.64
N SER A 284 11.18 15.53 2.00
CA SER A 284 10.72 15.08 0.69
C SER A 284 11.75 15.28 -0.44
N SER A 285 12.64 16.28 -0.37
CA SER A 285 13.76 16.43 -1.31
C SER A 285 14.67 15.18 -1.30
N VAL A 286 15.03 14.75 -0.10
CA VAL A 286 15.88 13.60 0.17
C VAL A 286 15.21 12.29 -0.24
N LEU A 287 13.93 12.10 0.13
CA LEU A 287 13.18 10.90 -0.22
C LEU A 287 13.02 10.73 -1.74
N MET A 288 12.82 11.83 -2.48
CA MET A 288 12.70 11.77 -3.95
C MET A 288 14.04 11.55 -4.67
N ALA A 289 15.18 11.63 -3.97
CA ALA A 289 16.49 11.39 -4.57
C ALA A 289 16.74 9.88 -4.81
N GLU A 290 17.02 9.52 -6.07
CA GLU A 290 17.44 8.17 -6.51
C GLU A 290 18.57 7.59 -5.62
N ALA A 291 19.43 8.45 -5.08
CA ALA A 291 20.51 8.06 -4.17
C ALA A 291 20.06 7.44 -2.84
N VAL A 292 18.83 7.72 -2.40
CA VAL A 292 18.30 7.34 -1.07
C VAL A 292 17.19 6.27 -1.19
N GLN A 293 16.55 6.12 -2.35
CA GLN A 293 15.56 5.07 -2.63
C GLN A 293 15.99 3.67 -2.11
N PRO A 294 17.24 3.17 -2.34
CA PRO A 294 17.66 1.85 -1.87
C PRO A 294 17.78 1.68 -0.35
N LEU A 295 17.76 2.77 0.42
CA LEU A 295 17.64 2.77 1.89
C LEU A 295 16.17 2.77 2.31
N THR A 296 15.34 3.61 1.68
CA THR A 296 13.90 3.69 2.00
C THR A 296 13.17 2.38 1.65
N ASP A 297 13.56 1.69 0.58
CA ASP A 297 12.97 0.40 0.21
C ASP A 297 13.39 -0.71 1.18
N ALA A 298 14.63 -0.67 1.68
CA ALA A 298 15.06 -1.57 2.75
C ALA A 298 14.29 -1.32 4.06
N ALA A 299 14.03 -0.06 4.41
CA ALA A 299 13.20 0.30 5.56
C ALA A 299 11.73 -0.16 5.41
N LYS A 300 11.13 0.00 4.21
CA LYS A 300 9.79 -0.53 3.91
C LYS A 300 9.76 -2.05 4.05
N GLN A 301 10.72 -2.75 3.45
CA GLN A 301 10.83 -4.21 3.50
C GLN A 301 11.03 -4.73 4.92
N TYR A 302 11.85 -4.05 5.73
CA TYR A 302 12.05 -4.37 7.14
C TYR A 302 10.74 -4.28 7.94
N LEU A 303 10.02 -3.15 7.87
CA LEU A 303 8.76 -2.98 8.58
C LEU A 303 7.67 -3.96 8.09
N ALA A 304 7.60 -4.20 6.77
CA ALA A 304 6.69 -5.17 6.18
C ALA A 304 6.98 -6.63 6.58
N ALA A 305 8.25 -6.98 6.84
CA ALA A 305 8.65 -8.30 7.31
C ALA A 305 8.43 -8.47 8.82
N LEU A 306 8.74 -7.44 9.62
CA LEU A 306 8.52 -7.41 11.07
C LEU A 306 7.02 -7.51 11.40
N TYR A 307 6.21 -6.63 10.81
CA TYR A 307 4.77 -6.55 11.03
C TYR A 307 3.95 -7.41 10.04
N LYS A 308 4.58 -8.47 9.50
CA LYS A 308 3.96 -9.39 8.55
C LYS A 308 2.68 -10.05 9.08
N ASP A 309 2.57 -10.28 10.40
CA ASP A 309 1.35 -10.75 11.06
C ASP A 309 0.77 -9.65 11.95
N ILE A 310 -0.14 -8.85 11.39
CA ILE A 310 -0.86 -7.78 12.10
C ILE A 310 -1.64 -8.31 13.31
N THR A 311 -2.03 -9.60 13.33
CA THR A 311 -2.80 -10.15 14.45
C THR A 311 -1.99 -10.35 15.72
N LYS A 312 -0.65 -10.41 15.63
CA LYS A 312 0.25 -10.41 16.80
C LYS A 312 0.59 -9.00 17.26
N PHE A 313 0.86 -8.10 16.33
CA PHE A 313 1.41 -6.77 16.60
C PHE A 313 0.37 -5.64 16.55
N GLN A 314 -0.92 -5.95 16.73
CA GLN A 314 -2.02 -5.04 16.41
C GLN A 314 -1.89 -3.66 17.08
N ASN A 315 -1.44 -3.61 18.35
CA ASN A 315 -1.30 -2.36 19.10
C ASN A 315 -0.07 -1.54 18.65
N GLU A 316 1.05 -2.19 18.32
CA GLU A 316 2.22 -1.51 17.76
C GLU A 316 1.90 -0.92 16.39
N VAL A 317 1.27 -1.70 15.50
CA VAL A 317 0.88 -1.27 14.15
C VAL A 317 -0.18 -0.14 14.20
N LEU A 318 -1.02 -0.09 15.24
CA LEU A 318 -1.95 1.03 15.47
C LEU A 318 -1.23 2.34 15.87
N ASN A 319 -0.05 2.23 16.48
CA ASN A 319 0.76 3.36 16.95
C ASN A 319 1.83 3.81 15.92
N LEU A 320 2.00 3.10 14.80
CA LEU A 320 2.93 3.51 13.74
C LEU A 320 2.50 4.83 13.09
N PRO A 321 3.44 5.73 12.76
CA PRO A 321 3.15 6.94 11.98
C PRO A 321 2.84 6.59 10.52
N LEU A 322 2.34 7.58 9.77
CA LEU A 322 1.80 7.39 8.41
C LEU A 322 2.76 6.63 7.47
N ALA A 323 4.05 6.95 7.49
CA ALA A 323 5.04 6.29 6.62
C ALA A 323 5.28 4.81 7.02
N GLY A 324 5.17 4.49 8.30
CA GLY A 324 5.26 3.12 8.82
C GLY A 324 4.07 2.26 8.45
N ILE A 325 2.85 2.78 8.63
CA ILE A 325 1.63 2.02 8.24
C ILE A 325 1.53 1.87 6.72
N GLU A 326 1.96 2.86 5.92
CA GLU A 326 2.04 2.71 4.45
C GLU A 326 3.02 1.61 4.04
N ALA A 327 4.17 1.49 4.71
CA ALA A 327 5.14 0.42 4.44
C ALA A 327 4.55 -0.98 4.70
N VAL A 328 3.90 -1.17 5.86
CA VAL A 328 3.25 -2.44 6.22
C VAL A 328 2.11 -2.78 5.26
N LEU A 329 1.20 -1.83 4.99
CA LEU A 329 0.04 -2.04 4.12
C LEU A 329 0.38 -2.17 2.63
N SER A 330 1.59 -1.80 2.20
CA SER A 330 2.05 -2.01 0.82
C SER A 330 2.37 -3.49 0.52
N SER A 331 2.56 -4.33 1.54
CA SER A 331 3.02 -5.72 1.38
C SER A 331 1.93 -6.69 0.87
N ASP A 332 2.28 -7.52 -0.12
CA ASP A 332 1.46 -8.66 -0.56
C ASP A 332 1.50 -9.82 0.45
N GLU A 333 2.63 -10.01 1.13
CA GLU A 333 2.85 -11.10 2.10
C GLU A 333 2.17 -10.87 3.45
N LEU A 334 1.46 -9.75 3.59
CA LEU A 334 0.79 -9.33 4.82
C LEU A 334 -0.30 -10.33 5.24
N GLN A 335 -0.05 -11.02 6.35
CA GLN A 335 -0.95 -12.03 6.91
C GLN A 335 -2.07 -11.35 7.69
N VAL A 336 -3.26 -11.38 7.10
CA VAL A 336 -4.49 -10.79 7.67
C VAL A 336 -5.67 -11.74 7.49
N ALA A 337 -6.73 -11.55 8.28
CA ALA A 337 -7.98 -12.29 8.11
C ALA A 337 -8.56 -12.18 6.68
N SER A 338 -8.75 -10.94 6.21
CA SER A 338 -9.30 -10.59 4.90
C SER A 338 -9.06 -9.09 4.63
N GLU A 339 -9.23 -8.62 3.39
CA GLU A 339 -9.14 -7.17 3.10
C GLU A 339 -10.23 -6.37 3.83
N ASP A 340 -11.40 -6.97 4.11
CA ASP A 340 -12.44 -6.41 4.98
C ASP A 340 -11.91 -6.00 6.36
N ALA A 341 -10.96 -6.77 6.91
CA ALA A 341 -10.31 -6.48 8.18
C ALA A 341 -9.19 -5.44 8.05
N ILE A 342 -8.53 -5.33 6.88
CA ILE A 342 -7.63 -4.21 6.59
C ILE A 342 -8.41 -2.90 6.53
N TYR A 343 -9.57 -2.88 5.88
CA TYR A 343 -10.43 -1.69 5.83
C TYR A 343 -10.84 -1.22 7.23
N ASP A 344 -11.31 -2.14 8.09
CA ASP A 344 -11.67 -1.81 9.48
C ASP A 344 -10.44 -1.36 10.31
N PHE A 345 -9.29 -1.98 10.10
CA PHE A 345 -8.03 -1.59 10.76
C PHE A 345 -7.58 -0.19 10.33
N VAL A 346 -7.62 0.11 9.03
CA VAL A 346 -7.25 1.43 8.48
C VAL A 346 -8.18 2.52 9.00
N LEU A 347 -9.48 2.26 9.11
CA LEU A 347 -10.41 3.20 9.77
C LEU A 347 -10.08 3.39 11.26
N LYS A 348 -9.75 2.31 12.00
CA LYS A 348 -9.36 2.41 13.41
C LYS A 348 -8.08 3.24 13.58
N TRP A 349 -7.05 2.96 12.77
CA TRP A 349 -5.79 3.72 12.74
C TRP A 349 -6.03 5.19 12.41
N ALA A 350 -6.75 5.47 11.31
CA ALA A 350 -6.96 6.83 10.83
C ALA A 350 -7.82 7.68 11.79
N ARG A 351 -8.78 7.08 12.50
CA ARG A 351 -9.55 7.77 13.56
C ARG A 351 -8.74 8.07 14.82
N ALA A 352 -7.77 7.21 15.16
CA ALA A 352 -6.88 7.42 16.30
C ALA A 352 -5.83 8.50 16.02
N GLN A 353 -5.20 8.45 14.84
CA GLN A 353 -4.13 9.38 14.44
C GLN A 353 -4.67 10.73 13.91
N TYR A 354 -5.88 10.75 13.32
CA TYR A 354 -6.52 11.95 12.80
C TYR A 354 -7.96 12.09 13.35
N PRO A 355 -8.13 12.74 14.52
CA PRO A 355 -9.45 12.98 15.09
C PRO A 355 -10.33 13.88 14.22
N LYS A 356 -9.74 14.91 13.60
CA LYS A 356 -10.44 15.81 12.65
C LYS A 356 -10.86 15.05 11.39
N LEU A 357 -12.07 15.32 10.91
CA LEU A 357 -12.65 14.64 9.75
C LEU A 357 -11.90 14.92 8.45
N GLU A 358 -11.52 16.16 8.18
CA GLU A 358 -10.92 16.53 6.89
C GLU A 358 -9.47 16.04 6.76
N ASP A 359 -8.66 16.16 7.82
CA ASP A 359 -7.31 15.57 7.89
C ASP A 359 -7.38 14.05 7.64
N ARG A 360 -8.36 13.37 8.26
CA ARG A 360 -8.62 11.94 8.08
C ARG A 360 -9.03 11.60 6.65
N ARG A 361 -9.95 12.36 6.04
CA ARG A 361 -10.40 12.18 4.65
C ARG A 361 -9.27 12.35 3.65
N GLU A 362 -8.40 13.35 3.85
CA GLU A 362 -7.27 13.58 2.96
C GLU A 362 -6.27 12.42 3.01
N VAL A 363 -5.92 11.94 4.22
CA VAL A 363 -4.99 10.82 4.40
C VAL A 363 -5.60 9.51 3.86
N LEU A 364 -6.88 9.25 4.13
CA LEU A 364 -7.58 8.09 3.59
C LEU A 364 -7.71 8.16 2.06
N GLY A 365 -8.00 9.32 1.49
CA GLY A 365 -8.19 9.49 0.05
C GLY A 365 -6.89 9.47 -0.75
N SER A 366 -5.86 10.18 -0.30
CA SER A 366 -4.61 10.39 -1.05
C SER A 366 -3.49 9.37 -0.72
N ARG A 367 -3.46 8.82 0.49
CA ARG A 367 -2.36 7.97 0.99
C ARG A 367 -2.75 6.52 1.22
N LEU A 368 -3.81 6.26 1.99
CA LEU A 368 -4.13 4.88 2.44
C LEU A 368 -5.12 4.13 1.55
N GLY A 369 -6.09 4.80 0.95
CA GLY A 369 -7.16 4.16 0.16
C GLY A 369 -6.61 3.35 -1.02
N ARG A 370 -5.57 3.85 -1.69
CA ARG A 370 -4.82 3.13 -2.75
C ARG A 370 -4.15 1.83 -2.30
N LEU A 371 -3.93 1.65 -1.00
CA LEU A 371 -3.36 0.44 -0.41
C LEU A 371 -4.43 -0.58 0.00
N ILE A 372 -5.70 -0.17 0.09
CA ILE A 372 -6.83 -1.07 0.35
C ILE A 372 -7.26 -1.72 -0.96
N ARG A 373 -7.27 -3.05 -1.00
CA ARG A 373 -7.57 -3.83 -2.20
C ARG A 373 -9.07 -4.09 -2.32
N PHE A 374 -9.85 -3.03 -2.53
CA PHE A 374 -11.31 -3.07 -2.72
C PHE A 374 -11.82 -4.24 -3.61
N PRO A 375 -11.14 -4.63 -4.71
CA PRO A 375 -11.52 -5.80 -5.52
C PRO A 375 -11.58 -7.13 -4.75
N TYR A 376 -10.92 -7.26 -3.60
CA TYR A 376 -10.90 -8.45 -2.73
C TYR A 376 -11.78 -8.33 -1.47
N MET A 377 -12.39 -7.17 -1.20
CA MET A 377 -13.36 -6.99 -0.11
C MET A 377 -14.70 -7.67 -0.41
N THR A 378 -15.51 -7.97 0.60
CA THR A 378 -16.85 -8.56 0.40
C THR A 378 -17.83 -7.53 -0.14
N CYS A 379 -18.81 -7.94 -0.96
CA CYS A 379 -19.84 -7.01 -1.46
C CYS A 379 -20.65 -6.36 -0.33
N ARG A 380 -20.87 -7.07 0.79
CA ARG A 380 -21.48 -6.54 2.01
C ARG A 380 -20.63 -5.43 2.64
N LYS A 381 -19.30 -5.55 2.63
CA LYS A 381 -18.40 -4.50 3.10
C LYS A 381 -18.32 -3.34 2.10
N LEU A 382 -18.21 -3.59 0.80
CA LEU A 382 -18.23 -2.54 -0.24
C LEU A 382 -19.47 -1.64 -0.14
N LYS A 383 -20.65 -2.22 0.13
CA LYS A 383 -21.88 -1.44 0.43
C LYS A 383 -21.75 -0.56 1.67
N LYS A 384 -20.98 -0.97 2.70
CA LYS A 384 -20.68 -0.15 3.89
C LYS A 384 -19.64 0.95 3.62
N VAL A 385 -18.74 0.78 2.65
CA VAL A 385 -17.78 1.83 2.27
C VAL A 385 -18.54 3.04 1.70
N LEU A 386 -19.52 2.81 0.81
CA LEU A 386 -20.39 3.87 0.25
C LEU A 386 -21.11 4.71 1.33
N THR A 387 -21.35 4.13 2.51
CA THR A 387 -21.99 4.81 3.65
C THR A 387 -20.99 5.34 4.70
N CYS A 388 -19.70 5.44 4.37
CA CYS A 388 -18.64 5.79 5.32
C CYS A 388 -18.18 7.24 5.18
N ASN A 389 -18.63 8.11 6.10
CA ASN A 389 -18.31 9.55 6.12
C ASN A 389 -16.81 9.89 6.19
N ASP A 390 -15.96 8.94 6.60
CA ASP A 390 -14.51 9.10 6.76
C ASP A 390 -13.75 9.13 5.43
N PHE A 391 -14.33 8.59 4.36
CA PHE A 391 -13.79 8.71 3.00
C PHE A 391 -14.49 9.85 2.24
N ASP A 392 -13.83 10.33 1.20
CA ASP A 392 -14.50 11.10 0.16
C ASP A 392 -15.51 10.22 -0.60
N HIS A 393 -16.68 10.78 -0.91
CA HIS A 393 -17.78 10.03 -1.53
C HIS A 393 -17.47 9.64 -2.98
N ASP A 394 -16.90 10.55 -3.77
CA ASP A 394 -16.72 10.34 -5.21
C ASP A 394 -15.55 9.39 -5.49
N LEU A 395 -14.46 9.51 -4.71
CA LEU A 395 -13.41 8.50 -4.66
C LEU A 395 -13.97 7.13 -4.24
N THR A 396 -14.86 7.09 -3.24
CA THR A 396 -15.47 5.84 -2.77
C THR A 396 -16.34 5.18 -3.84
N ALA A 397 -17.23 5.95 -4.47
CA ALA A 397 -18.07 5.47 -5.57
C ALA A 397 -17.20 4.90 -6.70
N LYS A 398 -16.10 5.58 -7.04
CA LYS A 398 -15.13 5.11 -8.05
C LYS A 398 -14.47 3.79 -7.68
N VAL A 399 -13.86 3.65 -6.50
CA VAL A 399 -13.14 2.41 -6.12
C VAL A 399 -14.09 1.23 -5.86
N VAL A 400 -15.33 1.50 -5.42
CA VAL A 400 -16.37 0.47 -5.28
C VAL A 400 -16.84 -0.01 -6.66
N LEU A 401 -17.04 0.91 -7.62
CA LEU A 401 -17.41 0.55 -8.99
C LEU A 401 -16.29 -0.23 -9.71
N GLU A 402 -15.04 0.20 -9.56
CA GLU A 402 -13.83 -0.50 -10.03
C GLU A 402 -13.75 -1.93 -9.46
N ALA A 403 -13.98 -2.09 -8.15
CA ALA A 403 -14.02 -3.39 -7.49
C ALA A 403 -15.18 -4.29 -7.95
N LEU A 404 -16.36 -3.72 -8.22
CA LEU A 404 -17.52 -4.47 -8.72
C LEU A 404 -17.31 -4.94 -10.16
N PHE A 405 -16.75 -4.10 -11.04
CA PHE A 405 -16.37 -4.51 -12.40
C PHE A 405 -15.34 -5.63 -12.36
N PHE A 406 -14.25 -5.48 -11.61
CA PHE A 406 -13.24 -6.55 -11.45
C PHE A 406 -13.89 -7.87 -11.01
N LYS A 407 -14.75 -7.84 -9.98
CA LYS A 407 -15.44 -9.05 -9.47
C LYS A 407 -16.33 -9.73 -10.52
N ALA A 408 -16.98 -8.95 -11.38
CA ALA A 408 -17.83 -9.44 -12.45
C ALA A 408 -17.05 -10.02 -13.66
N GLU A 409 -15.76 -9.69 -13.80
CA GLU A 409 -14.94 -10.24 -14.90
C GLU A 409 -14.68 -11.75 -14.76
N ALA A 410 -14.50 -12.40 -15.92
CA ALA A 410 -14.13 -13.80 -15.99
C ALA A 410 -12.74 -14.04 -15.37
N SER A 411 -12.57 -15.16 -14.66
CA SER A 411 -11.37 -15.45 -13.85
C SER A 411 -10.04 -15.48 -14.63
N HIS A 412 -10.04 -15.51 -15.97
CA HIS A 412 -8.82 -15.33 -16.77
C HIS A 412 -8.40 -13.87 -16.90
N ARG A 413 -9.34 -12.92 -17.00
CA ARG A 413 -9.06 -11.48 -17.07
C ARG A 413 -8.64 -10.92 -15.72
N GLN A 414 -9.28 -11.38 -14.65
CA GLN A 414 -8.86 -11.10 -13.27
C GLN A 414 -7.36 -11.41 -13.06
N ARG A 415 -6.86 -12.52 -13.62
CA ARG A 415 -5.41 -12.87 -13.61
C ARG A 415 -4.55 -11.99 -14.49
N ILE A 416 -5.03 -11.59 -15.67
CA ILE A 416 -4.31 -10.69 -16.59
C ILE A 416 -4.10 -9.33 -15.90
N GLN A 417 -5.16 -8.71 -15.40
CA GLN A 417 -5.10 -7.44 -14.66
C GLN A 417 -4.19 -7.55 -13.41
N ALA A 418 -4.31 -8.62 -12.63
CA ALA A 418 -3.43 -8.90 -11.50
C ALA A 418 -1.94 -9.04 -11.90
N THR A 419 -1.66 -9.57 -13.10
CA THR A 419 -0.29 -9.75 -13.62
C THR A 419 0.27 -8.45 -14.19
N GLU A 420 -0.53 -7.68 -14.93
CA GLU A 420 -0.17 -6.37 -15.46
C GLU A 420 0.11 -5.37 -14.32
N GLU A 421 -0.78 -5.29 -13.32
CA GLU A 421 -0.55 -4.47 -12.11
C GLU A 421 0.58 -4.99 -11.21
N SER A 422 1.00 -6.26 -11.34
CA SER A 422 2.09 -6.80 -10.49
C SER A 422 3.43 -6.07 -10.67
N THR A 423 3.60 -5.34 -11.78
CA THR A 423 4.77 -4.47 -12.05
C THR A 423 4.52 -2.99 -11.74
N SER A 424 3.31 -2.63 -11.33
CA SER A 424 2.89 -1.26 -11.06
C SER A 424 2.98 -0.90 -9.56
N THR A 425 2.97 0.41 -9.27
CA THR A 425 2.92 0.95 -7.90
C THR A 425 1.52 0.86 -7.27
N ASN A 426 0.46 0.68 -8.07
CA ASN A 426 -0.85 0.21 -7.59
C ASN A 426 -0.87 -1.31 -7.67
N ARG A 427 -1.01 -1.98 -6.51
CA ARG A 427 -1.13 -3.45 -6.40
C ARG A 427 -2.57 -3.86 -6.11
N ARG A 428 -3.55 -3.18 -6.73
CA ARG A 428 -4.96 -3.24 -6.33
C ARG A 428 -5.63 -4.55 -6.72
N PHE A 429 -5.25 -5.08 -7.88
CA PHE A 429 -5.71 -6.37 -8.38
C PHE A 429 -4.81 -7.54 -7.96
N VAL A 430 -3.83 -7.34 -7.07
CA VAL A 430 -2.97 -8.42 -6.55
C VAL A 430 -3.56 -8.98 -5.25
N GLU A 431 -3.73 -10.30 -5.14
CA GLU A 431 -4.20 -10.94 -3.90
C GLU A 431 -3.12 -10.89 -2.79
N ARG A 432 -3.52 -10.71 -1.53
CA ARG A 432 -2.60 -10.84 -0.37
C ARG A 432 -2.55 -12.27 0.18
N ALA A 433 -1.63 -12.52 1.10
CA ALA A 433 -1.61 -13.70 1.96
C ALA A 433 -2.77 -13.78 2.98
N TYR A 434 -4.02 -13.79 2.50
CA TYR A 434 -5.22 -13.89 3.34
C TYR A 434 -5.30 -15.23 4.10
N LYS A 435 -5.58 -15.15 5.40
CA LYS A 435 -5.86 -16.32 6.27
C LYS A 435 -7.19 -16.99 5.93
N TYR A 436 -8.18 -16.22 5.49
CA TYR A 436 -9.48 -16.71 5.05
C TYR A 436 -9.67 -16.48 3.55
N ARG A 437 -10.00 -17.55 2.82
CA ARG A 437 -10.07 -17.53 1.35
C ARG A 437 -11.30 -16.80 0.82
N PRO A 438 -11.15 -15.86 -0.13
CA PRO A 438 -12.28 -15.23 -0.79
C PRO A 438 -13.24 -16.26 -1.40
N VAL A 439 -14.54 -15.97 -1.32
CA VAL A 439 -15.60 -16.77 -1.96
C VAL A 439 -16.47 -15.87 -2.83
N LYS A 440 -16.96 -16.42 -3.95
CA LYS A 440 -17.99 -15.76 -4.76
C LYS A 440 -19.35 -16.30 -4.28
N VAL A 441 -20.24 -15.41 -3.85
CA VAL A 441 -21.55 -15.75 -3.27
C VAL A 441 -22.65 -15.20 -4.17
N VAL A 442 -23.68 -16.00 -4.41
CA VAL A 442 -24.90 -15.60 -5.11
C VAL A 442 -26.09 -15.88 -4.19
N ASP A 443 -26.70 -14.82 -3.69
CA ASP A 443 -27.84 -14.88 -2.77
C ASP A 443 -29.17 -14.81 -3.54
N PHE A 444 -30.18 -15.54 -3.08
CA PHE A 444 -31.54 -15.52 -3.61
C PHE A 444 -32.52 -15.40 -2.43
N GLU A 445 -33.45 -14.44 -2.51
CA GLU A 445 -34.40 -14.18 -1.41
C GLU A 445 -35.71 -14.98 -1.54
N LEU A 446 -36.11 -15.30 -2.77
CA LEU A 446 -37.37 -15.96 -3.13
C LEU A 446 -37.14 -17.19 -4.03
N PRO A 447 -37.98 -18.23 -3.97
CA PRO A 447 -39.15 -18.40 -3.09
C PRO A 447 -38.80 -18.82 -1.65
N ARG A 448 -37.52 -19.11 -1.39
CA ARG A 448 -36.92 -19.30 -0.07
C ARG A 448 -35.56 -18.63 -0.07
N GLN A 449 -35.12 -18.15 1.09
CA GLN A 449 -33.74 -17.67 1.23
C GLN A 449 -32.76 -18.82 1.05
N GLN A 450 -31.90 -18.69 0.05
CA GLN A 450 -30.84 -19.64 -0.28
C GLN A 450 -29.62 -18.88 -0.81
N CYS A 451 -28.42 -19.43 -0.64
CA CYS A 451 -27.21 -18.88 -1.24
C CYS A 451 -26.33 -19.98 -1.86
N VAL A 452 -25.66 -19.62 -2.95
CA VAL A 452 -24.73 -20.48 -3.68
C VAL A 452 -23.33 -19.89 -3.55
N VAL A 453 -22.45 -20.63 -2.90
CA VAL A 453 -21.08 -20.23 -2.54
C VAL A 453 -20.08 -21.01 -3.38
N TYR A 454 -19.25 -20.30 -4.13
CA TYR A 454 -18.15 -20.86 -4.91
C TYR A 454 -16.82 -20.61 -4.19
N LEU A 455 -16.05 -21.69 -4.03
CA LEU A 455 -14.72 -21.70 -3.43
C LEU A 455 -13.75 -22.39 -4.38
N ASP A 456 -12.80 -21.61 -4.91
CA ASP A 456 -11.70 -22.10 -5.73
C ASP A 456 -10.47 -22.33 -4.83
N LEU A 457 -9.81 -23.49 -4.97
CA LEU A 457 -8.56 -23.82 -4.27
C LEU A 457 -7.53 -24.34 -5.28
N LYS A 458 -6.29 -23.87 -5.25
CA LYS A 458 -5.24 -24.40 -6.15
C LYS A 458 -4.73 -25.77 -5.69
N ARG A 459 -4.16 -26.57 -6.61
CA ARG A 459 -3.48 -27.84 -6.28
C ARG A 459 -2.39 -27.67 -5.22
N GLU A 460 -1.55 -26.64 -5.33
CA GLU A 460 -0.50 -26.32 -4.34
C GLU A 460 -1.07 -26.05 -2.93
N GLU A 461 -2.22 -25.36 -2.87
CA GLU A 461 -2.89 -25.00 -1.62
C GLU A 461 -3.59 -26.21 -0.99
N CYS A 462 -4.18 -27.07 -1.82
CA CYS A 462 -4.69 -28.36 -1.38
C CYS A 462 -3.55 -29.26 -0.87
N ALA A 463 -2.42 -29.37 -1.57
CA ALA A 463 -1.29 -30.21 -1.17
C ALA A 463 -0.74 -29.84 0.22
N ASN A 464 -0.66 -28.54 0.52
CA ASN A 464 -0.25 -28.00 1.81
C ASN A 464 -1.23 -28.30 2.98
N LEU A 465 -2.38 -28.94 2.72
CA LEU A 465 -3.26 -29.46 3.77
C LEU A 465 -2.81 -30.83 4.30
N PHE A 466 -1.93 -31.56 3.62
CA PHE A 466 -1.49 -32.88 4.10
C PHE A 466 -0.58 -32.75 5.35
N PRO A 467 -0.72 -33.61 6.39
CA PRO A 467 -1.66 -34.72 6.56
C PRO A 467 -2.97 -34.36 7.29
N SER A 468 -3.05 -33.19 7.93
CA SER A 468 -4.11 -32.81 8.87
C SER A 468 -4.48 -31.31 8.86
N GLY A 469 -3.91 -30.56 7.92
CA GLY A 469 -4.13 -29.13 7.72
C GLY A 469 -5.53 -28.79 7.20
N ARG A 470 -5.87 -27.50 7.34
CA ARG A 470 -7.21 -26.95 7.06
C ARG A 470 -7.09 -25.58 6.42
N VAL A 471 -7.93 -25.31 5.42
CA VAL A 471 -8.16 -23.96 4.88
C VAL A 471 -9.62 -23.57 5.10
N TYR A 472 -9.84 -22.30 5.43
CA TYR A 472 -11.13 -21.73 5.78
C TYR A 472 -11.51 -20.63 4.78
N SER A 473 -12.79 -20.53 4.42
CA SER A 473 -13.29 -19.41 3.63
C SER A 473 -13.44 -18.14 4.48
N GLN A 474 -13.58 -17.00 3.81
CA GLN A 474 -14.19 -15.81 4.41
C GLN A 474 -15.66 -16.11 4.77
N ALA A 475 -16.19 -15.34 5.73
CA ALA A 475 -17.56 -15.50 6.18
C ALA A 475 -18.55 -14.93 5.15
N PHE A 476 -19.44 -15.80 4.65
CA PHE A 476 -20.63 -15.42 3.89
C PHE A 476 -21.85 -15.44 4.83
N HIS A 477 -23.04 -15.08 4.33
CA HIS A 477 -24.23 -14.96 5.17
C HIS A 477 -25.46 -15.60 4.54
N LEU A 478 -26.39 -16.06 5.38
CA LEU A 478 -27.70 -16.58 4.99
C LEU A 478 -28.68 -16.31 6.14
N GLY A 479 -29.85 -15.72 5.86
CA GLY A 479 -30.80 -15.33 6.92
C GLY A 479 -30.22 -14.40 7.99
N GLY A 480 -29.28 -13.54 7.60
CA GLY A 480 -28.52 -12.67 8.51
C GLY A 480 -27.39 -13.37 9.29
N GLN A 481 -27.45 -14.69 9.46
CA GLN A 481 -26.43 -15.49 10.15
C GLN A 481 -25.16 -15.65 9.31
N GLY A 482 -24.01 -15.73 9.99
CA GLY A 482 -22.70 -15.88 9.36
C GLY A 482 -22.31 -17.35 9.20
N PHE A 483 -21.75 -17.70 8.04
CA PHE A 483 -21.32 -19.06 7.70
C PHE A 483 -19.94 -19.06 7.03
N PHE A 484 -19.21 -20.16 7.18
CA PHE A 484 -17.93 -20.38 6.51
C PHE A 484 -17.81 -21.82 6.02
N LEU A 485 -17.05 -22.03 4.94
CA LEU A 485 -16.61 -23.36 4.51
C LEU A 485 -15.23 -23.64 5.10
N SER A 486 -14.96 -24.91 5.45
CA SER A 486 -13.61 -25.37 5.75
C SER A 486 -13.28 -26.66 5.01
N ALA A 487 -12.16 -26.64 4.28
CA ALA A 487 -11.64 -27.77 3.52
C ALA A 487 -10.43 -28.36 4.25
N HIS A 488 -10.46 -29.66 4.51
CA HIS A 488 -9.48 -30.36 5.36
C HIS A 488 -8.85 -31.54 4.62
N CYS A 489 -7.60 -31.86 4.95
CA CYS A 489 -7.13 -33.24 4.88
C CYS A 489 -7.57 -33.97 6.15
N ASN A 490 -8.43 -34.98 6.02
CA ASN A 490 -8.84 -35.83 7.14
C ASN A 490 -8.19 -37.20 6.99
N MET A 491 -7.65 -37.77 8.08
CA MET A 491 -7.37 -39.21 8.14
C MET A 491 -8.64 -39.94 8.55
N ASP A 492 -9.04 -40.97 7.80
CA ASP A 492 -10.04 -41.91 8.29
C ASP A 492 -9.41 -42.86 9.34
N GLN A 493 -10.12 -43.07 10.45
CA GLN A 493 -9.62 -43.84 11.58
C GLN A 493 -9.73 -45.36 11.37
N GLN A 494 -10.54 -45.82 10.42
CA GLN A 494 -10.74 -47.25 10.15
C GLN A 494 -9.81 -47.77 9.05
N SER A 495 -9.69 -47.03 7.94
CA SER A 495 -8.84 -47.39 6.80
C SER A 495 -7.42 -46.82 6.86
N LEU A 496 -7.15 -45.87 7.77
CA LEU A 496 -5.89 -45.09 7.84
C LEU A 496 -5.58 -44.29 6.56
N ILE A 497 -6.57 -44.12 5.68
CA ILE A 497 -6.44 -43.38 4.42
C ILE A 497 -6.74 -41.90 4.68
N HIS A 498 -5.83 -41.02 4.24
CA HIS A 498 -6.10 -39.59 4.15
C HIS A 498 -7.06 -39.31 3.00
N CYS A 499 -7.97 -38.35 3.17
CA CYS A 499 -8.99 -37.97 2.20
C CYS A 499 -9.36 -36.48 2.34
N PHE A 500 -9.87 -35.89 1.26
CA PHE A 500 -10.31 -34.49 1.25
C PHE A 500 -11.75 -34.40 1.76
N GLY A 501 -11.97 -33.59 2.80
CA GLY A 501 -13.31 -33.31 3.31
C GLY A 501 -13.65 -31.83 3.28
N LEU A 502 -14.94 -31.55 3.18
CA LEU A 502 -15.51 -30.20 3.16
C LEU A 502 -16.61 -30.11 4.21
N PHE A 503 -16.60 -29.02 4.96
CA PHE A 503 -17.53 -28.74 6.05
C PHE A 503 -18.07 -27.32 5.93
N LEU A 504 -19.29 -27.13 6.44
CA LEU A 504 -19.99 -25.88 6.63
C LEU A 504 -20.06 -25.62 8.14
N GLY A 505 -19.49 -24.50 8.59
CA GLY A 505 -19.61 -24.01 9.97
C GLY A 505 -20.47 -22.75 10.05
N MET A 506 -21.24 -22.62 11.12
CA MET A 506 -21.90 -21.36 11.49
C MET A 506 -20.98 -20.55 12.40
N GLN A 507 -20.89 -19.24 12.17
CA GLN A 507 -20.15 -18.32 13.04
C GLN A 507 -21.00 -18.02 14.28
N GLU A 508 -20.41 -18.14 15.47
CA GLU A 508 -21.15 -18.05 16.73
C GLU A 508 -21.72 -16.65 16.99
N LYS A 509 -23.05 -16.53 16.99
CA LYS A 509 -23.81 -15.36 17.45
C LYS A 509 -25.11 -15.76 18.15
N GLY A 510 -24.99 -16.14 19.42
CA GLY A 510 -26.11 -16.39 20.34
C GLY A 510 -26.76 -17.78 20.24
N MET A 511 -27.80 -18.00 21.06
CA MET A 511 -28.55 -19.26 21.19
C MET A 511 -29.46 -19.61 20.00
N VAL A 512 -29.41 -18.87 18.89
CA VAL A 512 -30.33 -19.05 17.77
C VAL A 512 -30.13 -20.40 17.10
N THR A 513 -31.18 -21.22 17.07
CA THR A 513 -31.22 -22.44 16.27
C THR A 513 -31.49 -22.09 14.81
N PHE A 514 -30.70 -22.64 13.89
CA PHE A 514 -30.80 -22.28 12.47
C PHE A 514 -30.71 -23.53 11.59
N ALA A 515 -31.79 -23.86 10.88
CA ALA A 515 -31.92 -25.09 10.12
C ALA A 515 -31.62 -24.87 8.62
N VAL A 516 -30.72 -25.69 8.08
CA VAL A 516 -30.19 -25.55 6.71
C VAL A 516 -30.19 -26.92 6.02
N ASP A 517 -30.75 -26.98 4.82
CA ASP A 517 -30.42 -28.02 3.83
C ASP A 517 -29.20 -27.54 3.04
N TYR A 518 -28.17 -28.40 2.90
CA TYR A 518 -26.92 -28.02 2.22
C TYR A 518 -26.43 -29.10 1.24
N GLU A 519 -25.88 -28.65 0.13
CA GLU A 519 -25.36 -29.50 -0.96
C GLU A 519 -23.95 -29.07 -1.35
N PHE A 520 -23.00 -30.00 -1.26
CA PHE A 520 -21.64 -29.83 -1.76
C PHE A 520 -21.50 -30.49 -3.12
N SER A 521 -21.07 -29.69 -4.10
CA SER A 521 -20.76 -30.11 -5.46
C SER A 521 -19.32 -29.71 -5.82
N ALA A 522 -18.75 -30.39 -6.82
CA ALA A 522 -17.43 -30.06 -7.34
C ALA A 522 -17.38 -30.23 -8.86
N ARG A 523 -16.62 -29.39 -9.54
CA ARG A 523 -16.43 -29.49 -10.99
C ARG A 523 -15.56 -30.71 -11.33
N SER A 524 -15.78 -31.34 -12.48
CA SER A 524 -14.98 -32.48 -12.93
C SER A 524 -14.50 -32.34 -14.38
N LYS A 525 -13.26 -32.73 -14.68
CA LYS A 525 -12.65 -32.70 -16.03
C LYS A 525 -13.54 -33.35 -17.12
N PRO A 526 -14.24 -34.49 -16.90
CA PRO A 526 -15.01 -35.14 -17.96
C PRO A 526 -16.26 -34.39 -18.44
N THR A 527 -16.81 -33.47 -17.63
CA THR A 527 -18.03 -32.72 -17.97
C THR A 527 -17.86 -31.21 -17.95
N GLU A 528 -16.84 -30.69 -17.26
CA GLU A 528 -16.65 -29.29 -16.86
C GLU A 528 -17.81 -28.67 -16.04
N GLU A 529 -18.77 -29.48 -15.63
CA GLU A 529 -19.94 -29.14 -14.82
C GLU A 529 -19.76 -29.49 -13.33
N TYR A 530 -20.54 -28.84 -12.46
CA TYR A 530 -20.59 -29.14 -11.03
C TYR A 530 -21.42 -30.41 -10.76
N VAL A 531 -20.74 -31.49 -10.34
CA VAL A 531 -21.38 -32.74 -9.96
C VAL A 531 -21.62 -32.76 -8.45
N SER A 532 -22.85 -33.06 -8.02
CA SER A 532 -23.20 -33.28 -6.61
C SER A 532 -22.30 -34.34 -5.98
N LYS A 533 -21.78 -34.08 -4.78
CA LYS A 533 -20.91 -34.98 -4.01
C LYS A 533 -21.49 -35.38 -2.66
N TYR A 534 -22.15 -34.45 -1.98
CA TYR A 534 -22.83 -34.72 -0.71
C TYR A 534 -24.04 -33.80 -0.55
N LYS A 535 -25.13 -34.34 -0.03
CA LYS A 535 -26.29 -33.55 0.45
C LYS A 535 -26.53 -33.91 1.90
N GLY A 536 -26.79 -32.90 2.72
CA GLY A 536 -27.08 -33.06 4.14
C GLY A 536 -28.07 -32.02 4.62
N ASN A 537 -28.53 -32.18 5.85
CA ASN A 537 -29.26 -31.14 6.55
C ASN A 537 -28.78 -31.07 8.00
N TYR A 538 -28.92 -29.90 8.61
CA TYR A 538 -28.52 -29.69 9.99
C TYR A 538 -29.23 -28.50 10.61
N THR A 539 -29.52 -28.60 11.91
CA THR A 539 -29.91 -27.47 12.75
C THR A 539 -28.70 -27.06 13.57
N PHE A 540 -28.09 -25.94 13.21
CA PHE A 540 -26.98 -25.36 13.95
C PHE A 540 -27.48 -24.81 15.28
N THR A 541 -26.69 -24.99 16.34
CA THR A 541 -27.01 -24.56 17.72
C THR A 541 -25.80 -23.81 18.35
N GLY A 542 -25.04 -23.09 17.53
CA GLY A 542 -23.70 -22.59 17.86
C GLY A 542 -22.57 -23.62 17.67
N GLY A 543 -21.34 -23.12 17.55
CA GLY A 543 -20.04 -23.80 17.63
C GLY A 543 -19.69 -24.91 16.63
N LYS A 544 -20.67 -25.52 15.97
CA LYS A 544 -20.49 -26.77 15.23
C LYS A 544 -20.33 -26.55 13.73
N ALA A 545 -19.43 -27.33 13.13
CA ALA A 545 -19.30 -27.49 11.69
C ALA A 545 -19.73 -28.90 11.27
N VAL A 546 -20.42 -29.01 10.14
CA VAL A 546 -21.00 -30.25 9.61
C VAL A 546 -20.65 -30.43 8.14
N GLY A 547 -20.60 -31.67 7.68
CA GLY A 547 -20.18 -31.97 6.30
C GLY A 547 -19.60 -33.37 6.18
N TYR A 548 -18.79 -33.58 5.15
CA TYR A 548 -18.37 -34.92 4.74
C TYR A 548 -16.85 -35.07 4.71
N ARG A 549 -16.34 -36.12 5.38
CA ARG A 549 -14.90 -36.34 5.58
C ARG A 549 -14.14 -36.69 4.29
N ASN A 550 -14.79 -37.38 3.35
CA ASN A 550 -14.23 -37.85 2.08
C ASN A 550 -15.13 -37.45 0.90
N LEU A 551 -15.12 -36.16 0.54
CA LEU A 551 -16.02 -35.56 -0.46
C LEU A 551 -15.94 -36.23 -1.84
N PHE A 552 -14.80 -36.83 -2.18
CA PHE A 552 -14.54 -37.41 -3.50
C PHE A 552 -14.58 -38.93 -3.55
N ALA A 553 -14.79 -39.61 -2.41
CA ALA A 553 -14.73 -41.06 -2.25
C ALA A 553 -13.41 -41.71 -2.75
N ILE A 554 -12.29 -40.98 -2.67
CA ILE A 554 -10.95 -41.44 -3.14
C ILE A 554 -9.85 -41.10 -2.14
N PRO A 555 -8.72 -41.83 -2.13
CA PRO A 555 -7.55 -41.49 -1.33
C PRO A 555 -6.94 -40.14 -1.70
N TRP A 556 -6.28 -39.50 -0.73
CA TRP A 556 -5.59 -38.22 -0.90
C TRP A 556 -4.55 -38.23 -2.02
N THR A 557 -3.81 -39.33 -2.16
CA THR A 557 -2.82 -39.53 -3.23
C THR A 557 -3.47 -39.44 -4.61
N SER A 558 -4.55 -40.18 -4.86
CA SER A 558 -5.33 -40.14 -6.10
C SER A 558 -6.05 -38.80 -6.29
N PHE A 559 -6.44 -38.13 -5.20
CA PHE A 559 -7.06 -36.81 -5.26
C PHE A 559 -6.06 -35.73 -5.72
N ILE A 560 -4.83 -35.72 -5.20
CA ILE A 560 -3.85 -34.66 -5.44
C ILE A 560 -2.97 -34.89 -6.68
N ALA A 561 -2.93 -36.12 -7.21
CA ALA A 561 -2.17 -36.50 -8.40
C ALA A 561 -2.56 -35.71 -9.67
N ASP A 562 -1.64 -35.58 -10.64
CA ASP A 562 -1.81 -34.67 -11.78
C ASP A 562 -2.97 -35.05 -12.72
N ASP A 563 -3.17 -36.35 -12.91
CA ASP A 563 -4.26 -36.96 -13.67
C ASP A 563 -5.64 -36.71 -13.05
N SER A 564 -5.73 -36.55 -11.72
CA SER A 564 -6.94 -36.32 -10.91
C SER A 564 -8.03 -35.52 -11.62
N LEU A 565 -9.24 -36.08 -11.64
CA LEU A 565 -10.39 -35.56 -12.40
C LEU A 565 -10.97 -34.25 -11.84
N TYR A 566 -10.50 -33.77 -10.69
CA TYR A 566 -11.09 -32.63 -9.99
C TYR A 566 -10.30 -31.31 -10.11
N PHE A 567 -9.05 -31.36 -10.59
CA PHE A 567 -8.22 -30.17 -10.81
C PHE A 567 -8.22 -29.73 -12.28
N ILE A 568 -8.99 -28.69 -12.59
CA ILE A 568 -9.07 -28.10 -13.93
C ILE A 568 -8.13 -26.90 -13.99
N ASN A 569 -7.15 -26.93 -14.91
CA ASN A 569 -6.07 -25.92 -14.99
C ASN A 569 -5.36 -25.68 -13.63
N GLY A 570 -5.21 -26.75 -12.83
CA GLY A 570 -4.59 -26.68 -11.50
C GLY A 570 -5.50 -26.18 -10.37
N ILE A 571 -6.78 -25.91 -10.64
CA ILE A 571 -7.76 -25.40 -9.66
C ILE A 571 -8.85 -26.43 -9.38
N LEU A 572 -9.13 -26.65 -8.10
CA LEU A 572 -10.31 -27.34 -7.59
C LEU A 572 -11.45 -26.33 -7.46
N HIS A 573 -12.53 -26.54 -8.22
CA HIS A 573 -13.72 -25.69 -8.17
C HIS A 573 -14.80 -26.36 -7.30
N LEU A 574 -15.07 -25.79 -6.12
CA LEU A 574 -16.11 -26.24 -5.21
C LEU A 574 -17.33 -25.31 -5.26
N ARG A 575 -18.52 -25.89 -5.07
CA ARG A 575 -19.79 -25.19 -4.90
C ARG A 575 -20.49 -25.74 -3.66
N ALA A 576 -20.91 -24.87 -2.76
CA ALA A 576 -21.85 -25.19 -1.68
C ALA A 576 -23.15 -24.43 -1.92
N GLU A 577 -24.27 -25.14 -2.00
CA GLU A 577 -25.62 -24.56 -2.07
C GLU A 577 -26.27 -24.75 -0.69
N LEU A 578 -26.82 -23.67 -0.13
CA LEU A 578 -27.46 -23.66 1.19
C LEU A 578 -28.86 -23.08 1.08
N THR A 579 -29.86 -23.73 1.67
CA THR A 579 -31.24 -23.26 1.71
C THR A 579 -31.76 -23.25 3.15
N ILE A 580 -32.39 -22.15 3.57
CA ILE A 580 -33.05 -22.09 4.89
C ILE A 580 -34.23 -23.05 4.91
N ARG A 581 -34.28 -23.86 5.97
CA ARG A 581 -35.48 -24.63 6.34
C ARG A 581 -36.34 -23.78 7.27
N LEU A 582 -37.51 -23.43 6.77
CA LEU A 582 -38.64 -22.92 7.55
C LEU A 582 -39.39 -24.11 8.20
#